data_AF-A0A151ZCG4-F1
#
_entry.id   AF-A0A151ZCG4-F1
#
_cell.length_a   1.000
_cell.length_b   1.000
_cell.length_c   1.000
_cell.angle_alpha   90.00
_cell.angle_beta   90.00
_cell.angle_gamma   90.00
#
_symmetry.space_group_name_H-M   'P 1'
#
loop_
_entity.id
_entity.type
_entity.pdbx_description
1 polymer ?
#
loop_
_entity_poly.entity_id
_entity_poly.type
_entity_poly.pdbx_seq_one_letter_code
_entity_poly.pdbx_strand_id
1 'polypeptide(L)'
;MSVYQSKAVRKALGYQEPKEKKESGRKADPKKHDIMIVQIISGKVNEATDPNGLSDPYVRIGKAENDSIFASRWLCETPVQEKTLSPTWNFEEEVIVNKKLTKLVLELWDKDTFRNDFIGRAYIDISKVTDLIRVQETIKVYKDEEKTKETGSVYVNINKLRLGGAF
;
A
#
# COMPACT_ATOMS: atom_id res chain seq x y z
N MET A 1 17.62 -18.65 3.64
CA MET A 1 18.27 -17.63 2.79
C MET A 1 17.29 -16.50 2.53
N SER A 2 17.33 -15.44 3.32
CA SER A 2 16.72 -14.15 2.99
C SER A 2 17.41 -13.12 3.85
N VAL A 3 18.60 -12.72 3.40
CA VAL A 3 19.30 -11.57 3.97
C VAL A 3 19.17 -10.51 2.90
N TYR A 4 18.30 -9.55 3.17
CA TYR A 4 18.48 -8.14 2.84
C TYR A 4 19.40 -7.90 1.65
N GLN A 5 18.81 -7.66 0.47
CA GLN A 5 19.57 -6.95 -0.56
C GLN A 5 20.01 -5.61 0.06
N SER A 6 21.32 -5.48 0.26
CA SER A 6 21.92 -4.33 0.94
C SER A 6 21.53 -3.03 0.20
N LYS A 7 21.61 -1.88 0.87
CA LYS A 7 21.37 -0.57 0.23
C LYS A 7 22.17 -0.40 -1.07
N ALA A 8 23.35 -1.01 -1.15
CA ALA A 8 24.18 -1.04 -2.35
C ALA A 8 23.52 -1.82 -3.51
N VAL A 9 22.87 -2.95 -3.25
CA VAL A 9 22.16 -3.74 -4.27
C VAL A 9 20.92 -3.00 -4.77
N ARG A 10 20.16 -2.35 -3.88
CA ARG A 10 18.98 -1.55 -4.27
C ARG A 10 19.35 -0.38 -5.19
N LYS A 11 20.46 0.30 -4.90
CA LYS A 11 21.01 1.36 -5.75
C LYS A 11 21.48 0.84 -7.11
N ALA A 12 22.10 -0.34 -7.15
CA ALA A 12 22.55 -0.97 -8.40
C ALA A 12 21.39 -1.39 -9.31
N LEU A 13 20.21 -1.69 -8.74
CA LEU A 13 18.99 -2.03 -9.47
C LEU A 13 18.13 -0.82 -9.88
N GLY A 14 18.64 0.41 -9.74
CA GLY A 14 17.94 1.63 -10.18
C GLY A 14 16.76 2.05 -9.30
N TYR A 15 16.61 1.47 -8.10
CA TYR A 15 15.57 1.83 -7.16
C TYR A 15 15.81 3.25 -6.63
N GLN A 16 14.90 4.18 -6.94
CA GLN A 16 14.92 5.50 -6.31
C GLN A 16 14.54 5.36 -4.84
N GLU A 17 15.41 5.78 -3.93
CA GLU A 17 15.07 5.81 -2.51
C GLU A 17 13.85 6.74 -2.29
N PRO A 18 12.83 6.30 -1.52
CA PRO A 18 11.72 7.16 -1.18
C PRO A 18 12.24 8.47 -0.56
N LYS A 19 11.70 9.60 -1.00
CA LYS A 19 12.03 10.90 -0.40
C LYS A 19 11.75 10.83 1.10
N GLU A 20 12.74 11.14 1.94
CA GLU A 20 12.58 11.26 3.38
C GLU A 20 11.40 12.19 3.68
N LYS A 21 10.28 11.63 4.15
CA LYS A 21 9.17 12.43 4.65
C LYS A 21 9.63 13.07 5.95
N LYS A 22 9.59 14.41 6.02
CA LYS A 22 9.73 15.16 7.28
C LYS A 22 8.75 14.58 8.29
N GLU A 23 9.27 13.94 9.33
CA GLU A 23 8.48 13.43 10.44
C GLU A 23 7.70 14.57 11.08
N SER A 24 6.37 14.56 10.94
CA SER A 24 5.53 15.30 11.87
C SER A 24 5.57 14.54 13.19
N GLY A 25 6.46 14.95 14.10
CA GLY A 25 6.84 14.24 15.33
C GLY A 25 5.70 13.93 16.30
N ARG A 26 4.97 12.84 16.05
CA ARG A 26 4.21 12.12 17.08
C ARG A 26 4.82 10.73 17.21
N LYS A 27 5.61 10.53 18.26
CA LYS A 27 6.06 9.18 18.66
C LYS A 27 4.81 8.30 18.87
N ALA A 28 4.82 7.08 18.32
CA ALA A 28 3.73 6.12 18.52
C ALA A 28 3.59 5.82 20.03
N ASP A 29 2.40 6.01 20.59
CA ASP A 29 2.07 5.56 21.94
C ASP A 29 1.72 4.06 21.87
N PRO A 30 2.52 3.14 22.47
CA PRO A 30 2.29 1.69 22.41
C PRO A 30 0.95 1.25 23.03
N LYS A 31 0.35 2.08 23.90
CA LYS A 31 -0.97 1.78 24.45
C LYS A 31 -2.08 2.05 23.44
N LYS A 32 -1.91 3.04 22.56
CA LYS A 32 -2.94 3.52 21.62
C LYS A 32 -2.72 3.07 20.17
N HIS A 33 -1.51 2.69 19.81
CA HIS A 33 -1.13 2.40 18.45
C HIS A 33 -0.54 1.00 18.30
N ASP A 34 -0.75 0.44 17.12
CA ASP A 34 -0.05 -0.73 16.62
C ASP A 34 0.89 -0.32 15.49
N ILE A 35 1.99 -1.06 15.36
CA ILE A 35 2.88 -0.99 14.20
C ILE A 35 2.53 -2.18 13.31
N MET A 36 2.23 -1.91 12.05
CA MET A 36 1.96 -2.92 11.03
C MET A 36 3.02 -2.85 9.95
N ILE A 37 3.44 -4.01 9.46
CA ILE A 37 4.25 -4.13 8.25
C ILE A 37 3.30 -4.32 7.08
N VAL A 38 3.32 -3.39 6.13
CA VAL A 38 2.51 -3.44 4.92
C VAL A 38 3.42 -3.73 3.73
N GLN A 39 3.24 -4.91 3.14
CA GLN A 39 3.91 -5.33 1.92
C GLN A 39 2.95 -5.23 0.74
N ILE A 40 3.37 -4.50 -0.30
CA ILE A 40 2.66 -4.37 -1.58
C ILE A 40 3.55 -5.03 -2.63
N ILE A 41 3.14 -6.21 -3.07
CA ILE A 41 4.05 -7.13 -3.77
C ILE A 41 3.93 -6.93 -5.28
N SER A 42 2.72 -7.13 -5.82
CA SER A 42 2.46 -7.05 -7.25
C SER A 42 1.01 -6.65 -7.51
N GLY A 43 0.67 -6.36 -8.75
CA GLY A 43 -0.69 -6.03 -9.13
C GLY A 43 -1.00 -6.32 -10.59
N LYS A 44 -2.23 -6.01 -10.96
CA LYS A 44 -2.74 -6.09 -12.33
C LYS A 44 -3.66 -4.89 -12.59
N VAL A 45 -3.51 -4.28 -13.76
CA VAL A 45 -4.42 -3.29 -14.30
C VAL A 45 -5.20 -3.97 -15.44
N ASN A 46 -6.53 -4.01 -15.34
CA ASN A 46 -7.35 -4.78 -16.29
C ASN A 46 -7.64 -4.04 -17.59
N GLU A 47 -7.68 -2.70 -17.55
CA GLU A 47 -7.85 -1.85 -18.73
C GLU A 47 -6.76 -0.80 -18.73
N ALA A 48 -6.00 -0.74 -19.82
CA ALA A 48 -5.03 0.32 -20.01
C ALA A 48 -5.77 1.66 -20.06
N THR A 49 -5.31 2.62 -19.25
CA THR A 49 -5.84 3.99 -19.30
C THR A 49 -5.30 4.74 -20.52
N ASP A 50 -4.09 4.39 -20.99
CA ASP A 50 -3.42 5.09 -22.07
C ASP A 50 -3.64 4.51 -23.48
N PRO A 51 -3.57 5.37 -24.52
CA PRO A 51 -3.61 4.97 -25.94
C PRO A 51 -2.54 3.96 -26.34
N ASN A 52 -1.41 3.92 -25.63
CA ASN A 52 -0.31 3.00 -25.88
C ASN A 52 -0.56 1.59 -25.30
N GLY A 53 -1.68 1.37 -24.60
CA GLY A 53 -2.04 0.08 -24.03
C GLY A 53 -1.26 -0.31 -22.77
N LEU A 54 -0.57 0.63 -22.12
CA LEU A 54 0.20 0.43 -20.89
C LEU A 54 -0.23 1.46 -19.84
N SER A 55 0.25 1.30 -18.61
CA SER A 55 0.03 2.23 -17.49
C SER A 55 1.34 2.39 -16.71
N ASP A 56 1.44 3.44 -15.91
CA ASP A 56 2.49 3.70 -14.93
C ASP A 56 1.96 3.50 -13.49
N PRO A 57 1.57 2.27 -13.08
CA PRO A 57 0.80 2.08 -11.86
C PRO A 57 1.60 2.23 -10.56
N TYR A 58 0.94 2.79 -9.55
CA TYR A 58 1.40 2.86 -8.16
C TYR A 58 0.23 2.71 -7.16
N VAL A 59 0.55 2.31 -5.93
CA VAL A 59 -0.44 2.06 -4.88
C VAL A 59 -0.27 3.03 -3.73
N ARG A 60 -1.39 3.52 -3.19
CA ARG A 60 -1.46 4.29 -1.94
C ARG A 60 -2.21 3.50 -0.87
N ILE A 61 -1.68 3.51 0.35
CA ILE A 61 -2.36 2.95 1.52
C ILE A 61 -2.64 4.09 2.50
N GLY A 62 -3.90 4.20 2.94
CA GLY A 62 -4.37 5.20 3.89
C GLY A 62 -5.20 4.61 5.01
N LYS A 63 -5.49 5.43 6.02
CA LYS A 63 -6.46 5.08 7.06
C LYS A 63 -7.87 5.36 6.56
N ALA A 64 -8.78 4.40 6.69
CA ALA A 64 -10.20 4.65 6.47
C ALA A 64 -10.83 5.17 7.78
N GLU A 65 -10.79 6.49 8.02
CA GLU A 65 -11.37 7.12 9.21
C GLU A 65 -12.72 7.80 8.88
N ASN A 66 -13.72 7.60 9.74
CA ASN A 66 -15.02 8.32 9.77
C ASN A 66 -15.89 8.23 8.51
N ASP A 67 -15.89 7.11 7.77
CA ASP A 67 -16.66 6.92 6.52
C ASP A 67 -16.51 8.08 5.51
N SER A 68 -15.48 8.92 5.67
CA SER A 68 -15.26 10.13 4.89
C SER A 68 -13.95 10.00 4.14
N ILE A 69 -14.08 9.88 2.83
CA ILE A 69 -12.98 9.78 1.85
C ILE A 69 -11.97 10.94 2.04
N PHE A 70 -12.45 12.11 2.47
CA PHE A 70 -11.65 13.34 2.59
C PHE A 70 -10.78 13.45 3.85
N ALA A 71 -10.97 12.57 4.84
CA ALA A 71 -10.15 12.53 6.06
C ALA A 71 -9.04 11.47 6.02
N SER A 72 -8.95 10.69 4.92
CA SER A 72 -8.00 9.59 4.79
C SER A 72 -6.56 10.12 4.74
N ARG A 73 -5.83 9.97 5.84
CA ARG A 73 -4.41 10.32 5.89
C ARG A 73 -3.59 9.17 5.30
N TRP A 74 -2.89 9.45 4.19
CA TRP A 74 -1.99 8.50 3.54
C TRP A 74 -0.86 8.06 4.48
N LEU A 75 -0.68 6.76 4.59
CA LEU A 75 0.37 6.11 5.37
C LEU A 75 1.63 5.93 4.51
N CYS A 76 1.49 5.24 3.38
CA CYS A 76 2.57 4.96 2.44
C CYS A 76 2.09 4.97 0.98
N GLU A 77 3.05 5.09 0.07
CA GLU A 77 2.85 5.06 -1.38
C GLU A 77 4.02 4.27 -1.98
N THR A 78 3.75 3.40 -2.95
CA THR A 78 4.79 2.65 -3.66
C THR A 78 5.51 3.54 -4.68
N PRO A 79 6.71 3.17 -5.13
CA PRO A 79 7.23 3.68 -6.39
C PRO A 79 6.27 3.40 -7.56
N VAL A 80 6.40 4.23 -8.59
CA VAL A 80 5.73 4.03 -9.88
C VAL A 80 6.44 2.91 -10.63
N GLN A 81 5.68 2.02 -11.27
CA GLN A 81 6.21 1.03 -12.19
C GLN A 81 5.84 1.46 -13.61
N GLU A 82 6.82 1.80 -14.43
CA GLU A 82 6.57 2.38 -15.74
C GLU A 82 6.10 1.34 -16.76
N LYS A 83 5.14 1.74 -17.61
CA LYS A 83 4.73 1.06 -18.85
C LYS A 83 4.38 -0.41 -18.65
N THR A 84 3.58 -0.72 -17.64
CA THR A 84 3.16 -2.09 -17.32
C THR A 84 1.73 -2.18 -16.81
N LEU A 85 1.00 -3.21 -17.25
CA LEU A 85 -0.29 -3.62 -16.68
C LEU A 85 -0.12 -4.72 -15.62
N SER A 86 1.10 -5.18 -15.36
CA SER A 86 1.42 -6.22 -14.37
C SER A 86 2.59 -5.76 -13.49
N PRO A 87 2.41 -4.68 -12.70
CA PRO A 87 3.47 -4.13 -11.87
C PRO A 87 3.92 -5.09 -10.78
N THR A 88 5.23 -5.05 -10.48
CA THR A 88 5.82 -5.70 -9.32
C THR A 88 6.55 -4.64 -8.50
N TRP A 89 6.00 -4.31 -7.33
CA TRP A 89 6.56 -3.26 -6.48
C TRP A 89 7.55 -3.84 -5.45
N ASN A 90 7.27 -5.03 -4.90
CA ASN A 90 8.03 -5.60 -3.76
C ASN A 90 8.32 -4.56 -2.67
N PHE A 91 7.32 -3.70 -2.40
CA PHE A 91 7.42 -2.58 -1.50
C PHE A 91 7.02 -3.02 -0.10
N GLU A 92 7.76 -2.59 0.91
CA GLU A 92 7.48 -2.86 2.32
C GLU A 92 7.69 -1.58 3.11
N GLU A 93 6.73 -1.25 3.97
CA GLU A 93 6.83 -0.10 4.86
C GLU A 93 6.18 -0.40 6.23
N GLU A 94 6.76 0.14 7.29
CA GLU A 94 6.15 0.13 8.63
C GLU A 94 5.15 1.29 8.76
N VAL A 95 3.92 0.99 9.18
CA VAL A 95 2.87 1.99 9.37
C VAL A 95 2.34 1.97 10.79
N ILE A 96 2.10 3.16 11.34
CA ILE A 96 1.55 3.34 12.69
C ILE A 96 0.05 3.59 12.58
N VAL A 97 -0.74 2.65 13.11
CA VAL A 97 -2.21 2.73 13.10
C VAL A 97 -2.74 2.84 14.52
N ASN A 98 -3.88 3.53 14.68
CA ASN A 98 -4.59 3.52 15.95
C ASN A 98 -5.19 2.12 16.17
N LYS A 99 -5.12 1.57 17.39
CA LYS A 99 -5.71 0.26 17.70
C LYS A 99 -7.21 0.15 17.44
N LYS A 100 -7.92 1.29 17.35
CA LYS A 100 -9.35 1.36 17.01
C LYS A 100 -9.61 1.33 15.49
N LEU A 101 -8.58 1.48 14.65
CA LEU A 101 -8.72 1.46 13.21
C LEU A 101 -8.99 0.03 12.75
N THR A 102 -10.12 -0.19 12.07
CA THR A 102 -10.53 -1.51 11.61
C THR A 102 -10.28 -1.72 10.12
N LYS A 103 -10.10 -0.65 9.34
CA LYS A 103 -9.93 -0.73 7.89
C LYS A 103 -8.81 0.18 7.38
N LEU A 104 -8.08 -0.32 6.39
CA LEU A 104 -7.21 0.48 5.52
C LEU A 104 -7.92 0.72 4.20
N VAL A 105 -7.62 1.86 3.57
CA VAL A 105 -7.97 2.12 2.18
C VAL A 105 -6.75 1.85 1.30
N LEU A 106 -6.96 1.08 0.24
CA LEU A 106 -5.99 0.84 -0.82
C LEU A 106 -6.50 1.50 -2.09
N GLU A 107 -5.67 2.34 -2.70
CA GLU A 107 -5.96 2.90 -4.02
C GLU A 107 -4.85 2.56 -5.00
N LEU A 108 -5.25 2.11 -6.19
CA LEU A 108 -4.40 1.90 -7.34
C LEU A 108 -4.58 3.09 -8.30
N TRP A 109 -3.47 3.66 -8.75
CA TRP A 109 -3.41 4.86 -9.56
C TRP A 109 -2.46 4.67 -10.74
N ASP A 110 -2.74 5.38 -11.82
CA ASP A 110 -1.87 5.55 -12.98
C ASP A 110 -1.10 6.88 -12.86
N LYS A 111 0.19 6.90 -13.19
CA LYS A 111 1.01 8.11 -13.08
C LYS A 111 1.15 8.79 -14.43
N ASP A 112 0.34 9.83 -14.64
CA ASP A 112 0.41 10.61 -15.87
C ASP A 112 1.12 11.97 -15.70
N THR A 113 1.48 12.56 -16.84
CA THR A 113 2.20 13.84 -16.91
C THR A 113 1.33 15.02 -16.43
N PHE A 114 0.03 15.02 -16.73
CA PHE A 114 -0.86 16.14 -16.41
C PHE A 114 -1.69 15.92 -15.15
N ARG A 115 -2.32 14.75 -15.03
CA ARG A 115 -3.13 14.37 -13.88
C ARG A 115 -3.11 12.85 -13.76
N ASN A 116 -2.71 12.36 -12.60
CA ASN A 116 -2.75 10.93 -12.31
C ASN A 116 -4.18 10.39 -12.42
N ASP A 117 -4.36 9.32 -13.17
CA ASP A 117 -5.65 8.67 -13.32
C ASP A 117 -5.94 7.65 -12.21
N PHE A 118 -7.15 7.72 -11.67
CA PHE A 118 -7.60 6.79 -10.65
C PHE A 118 -8.01 5.47 -11.30
N ILE A 119 -7.34 4.37 -10.93
CA ILE A 119 -7.65 3.04 -11.46
C ILE A 119 -8.73 2.38 -10.59
N GLY A 120 -8.58 2.41 -9.27
CA GLY A 120 -9.61 1.90 -8.37
C GLY A 120 -9.23 1.91 -6.90
N ARG A 121 -10.22 1.65 -6.04
CA ARG A 121 -10.10 1.58 -4.59
C ARG A 121 -10.63 0.26 -4.05
N ALA A 122 -10.08 -0.16 -2.93
CA ALA A 122 -10.60 -1.20 -2.06
C ALA A 122 -10.38 -0.85 -0.59
N TYR A 123 -11.07 -1.58 0.29
CA TYR A 123 -10.87 -1.51 1.73
C TYR A 123 -10.36 -2.86 2.23
N ILE A 124 -9.35 -2.83 3.09
CA ILE A 124 -8.75 -4.01 3.69
C ILE A 124 -9.16 -4.01 5.16
N ASP A 125 -9.87 -5.05 5.59
CA ASP A 125 -10.24 -5.25 6.99
C ASP A 125 -9.03 -5.76 7.78
N ILE A 126 -8.55 -4.93 8.70
CA ILE A 126 -7.42 -5.22 9.59
C ILE A 126 -7.86 -5.56 11.01
N SER A 127 -9.18 -5.63 11.28
CA SER A 127 -9.71 -5.90 12.63
C SER A 127 -9.30 -7.26 13.19
N LYS A 128 -9.00 -8.23 12.31
CA LYS A 128 -8.58 -9.59 12.66
C LYS A 128 -7.07 -9.79 12.64
N VAL A 129 -6.30 -8.78 12.24
CA VAL A 129 -4.84 -8.87 12.18
C VAL A 129 -4.31 -8.90 13.61
N THR A 130 -3.56 -9.95 13.94
CA THR A 130 -2.94 -10.16 15.24
C THR A 130 -1.47 -10.53 15.05
N ASP A 131 -0.75 -10.81 16.14
CA ASP A 131 0.64 -11.27 16.07
C ASP A 131 0.77 -12.65 15.38
N LEU A 132 -0.33 -13.40 15.26
CA LEU A 132 -0.38 -14.74 14.64
C LEU A 132 -1.12 -14.75 13.31
N ILE A 133 -2.00 -13.77 13.07
CA ILE A 133 -2.88 -13.71 11.91
C ILE A 133 -2.49 -12.51 11.05
N ARG A 134 -2.13 -12.80 9.79
CA ARG A 134 -1.83 -11.80 8.76
C ARG A 134 -2.90 -11.81 7.67
N VAL A 135 -3.05 -10.68 6.99
CA VAL A 135 -3.74 -10.61 5.71
C VAL A 135 -2.72 -10.94 4.62
N GLN A 136 -3.02 -11.90 3.76
CA GLN A 136 -2.17 -12.23 2.61
C GLN A 136 -3.07 -12.65 1.45
N GLU A 137 -3.45 -11.70 0.62
CA GLU A 137 -4.48 -11.90 -0.40
C GLU A 137 -4.34 -10.93 -1.58
N THR A 138 -5.03 -11.26 -2.67
CA THR A 138 -5.17 -10.39 -3.84
C THR A 138 -6.44 -9.55 -3.69
N ILE A 139 -6.26 -8.25 -3.49
CA ILE A 139 -7.32 -7.26 -3.31
C ILE A 139 -7.76 -6.74 -4.67
N LYS A 140 -9.03 -6.96 -5.03
CA LYS A 140 -9.65 -6.40 -6.23
C LYS A 140 -10.03 -4.94 -6.00
N VAL A 141 -9.76 -4.07 -6.96
CA VAL A 141 -10.08 -2.64 -6.90
C VAL A 141 -11.15 -2.26 -7.93
N TYR A 142 -11.91 -1.22 -7.58
CA TYR A 142 -13.09 -0.76 -8.33
C TYR A 142 -13.09 0.76 -8.42
N LYS A 143 -13.63 1.33 -9.51
CA LYS A 143 -13.77 2.79 -9.66
C LYS A 143 -14.96 3.35 -8.88
N ASP A 144 -16.00 2.54 -8.73
CA ASP A 144 -17.26 2.88 -8.07
C ASP A 144 -17.47 2.05 -6.80
N GLU A 145 -18.31 2.55 -5.89
CA GLU A 145 -18.61 1.88 -4.61
C GLU A 145 -19.54 0.67 -4.78
N GLU A 146 -20.33 0.65 -5.84
CA GLU A 146 -21.23 -0.45 -6.22
C GLU A 146 -20.46 -1.68 -6.73
N LYS A 147 -19.15 -1.52 -6.97
CA LYS A 147 -18.22 -2.53 -7.47
C LYS A 147 -18.68 -3.14 -8.79
N THR A 148 -19.21 -2.31 -9.68
CA THR A 148 -19.80 -2.75 -10.96
C THR A 148 -18.79 -3.46 -11.85
N LYS A 149 -17.53 -3.02 -11.84
CA LYS A 149 -16.46 -3.57 -12.68
C LYS A 149 -15.11 -3.55 -11.96
N GLU A 150 -14.46 -4.71 -11.92
CA GLU A 150 -13.09 -4.84 -11.44
C GLU A 150 -12.11 -4.17 -12.42
N THR A 151 -11.42 -3.13 -11.97
CA THR A 151 -10.47 -2.37 -12.79
C THR A 151 -9.02 -2.80 -12.58
N GLY A 152 -8.75 -3.55 -11.53
CA GLY A 152 -7.44 -4.14 -11.27
C GLY A 152 -7.41 -4.95 -9.98
N SER A 153 -6.21 -5.38 -9.62
CA SER A 153 -5.97 -6.05 -8.34
C SER A 153 -4.56 -5.79 -7.81
N VAL A 154 -4.39 -5.91 -6.50
CA VAL A 154 -3.11 -5.74 -5.80
C VAL A 154 -2.91 -6.89 -4.81
N TYR A 155 -1.78 -7.59 -4.91
CA TYR A 155 -1.38 -8.62 -3.97
C TYR A 155 -0.64 -7.99 -2.78
N VAL A 156 -1.19 -8.17 -1.58
CA VAL A 156 -0.68 -7.56 -0.35
C VAL A 156 -0.40 -8.61 0.71
N ASN A 157 0.54 -8.30 1.60
CA ASN A 157 0.72 -8.97 2.87
C ASN A 157 0.77 -7.93 3.99
N ILE A 158 -0.04 -8.10 5.03
CA ILE A 158 -0.11 -7.19 6.17
C ILE A 158 -0.06 -8.00 7.46
N ASN A 159 0.94 -7.71 8.29
CA ASN A 159 1.09 -8.31 9.61
C ASN A 159 1.38 -7.26 10.66
N LYS A 160 1.07 -7.58 11.91
CA LYS A 160 1.45 -6.76 13.06
C LYS A 160 2.92 -7.01 13.41
N LEU A 161 3.66 -5.95 13.72
CA LEU A 161 5.02 -6.08 14.24
C LEU A 161 4.96 -6.37 15.74
N ARG A 162 5.54 -7.50 16.15
CA ARG A 162 5.68 -7.84 17.57
C ARG A 162 6.76 -6.97 18.18
N LEU A 163 6.36 -5.96 18.96
CA LEU A 163 7.28 -5.28 19.87
C LEU A 163 7.63 -6.28 20.98
N GLY A 164 8.92 -6.65 21.05
CA GLY A 164 9.41 -7.85 21.72
C GLY A 164 8.82 -8.11 23.12
N GLY A 165 8.38 -9.36 23.32
CA GLY A 165 8.35 -9.94 24.65
C GLY A 165 9.77 -10.37 24.98
N ALA A 166 10.38 -9.72 25.97
CA ALA A 166 11.49 -10.33 26.69
C ALA A 166 10.94 -11.64 27.32
N PHE A 167 11.53 -12.77 26.91
CA PHE A 167 11.44 -14.01 27.69
C PHE A 167 12.44 -13.93 28.83
#